data_AF-A0A928P178-F1
#
_entry.id   AF-A0A928P178-F1
#
_cell.length_a   1.000
_cell.length_b   1.000
_cell.length_c   1.000
_cell.angle_alpha   90.00
_cell.angle_beta   90.00
_cell.angle_gamma   90.00
#
_symmetry.space_group_name_H-M   'P 1'
#
loop_
_entity.id
_entity.type
_entity.pdbx_description
1 polymer ?
#
loop_
_entity_poly.entity_id
_entity_poly.type
_entity_poly.pdbx_seq_one_letter_code
_entity_poly.pdbx_strand_id
1 'polypeptide(L)'
;MKSLLNLTFSWDGYFGVVFGTGSEGAKAAQEAVKIISTALWIVIGIVGLAAVIYGVYLGINLARATEQGKRDEAKKHLITVIISVVVTLVLVIFFLYLLPGILSAFHSVNLPENP
;
A
#
# COMPACT_ATOMS: atom_id res chain seq x y z
N MET A 1 6.38 0.71 24.91
CA MET A 1 6.77 0.22 23.57
C MET A 1 5.90 0.94 22.55
N LYS A 2 6.47 1.84 21.74
CA LYS A 2 5.72 2.46 20.62
C LYS A 2 5.55 1.38 19.57
N SER A 3 4.30 1.03 19.28
CA SER A 3 3.92 -0.04 18.36
C SER A 3 4.57 0.21 16.99
N LEU A 4 5.43 -0.71 16.55
CA LEU A 4 6.01 -0.73 15.20
C LEU A 4 4.95 -0.91 14.10
N LEU A 5 3.71 -1.18 14.50
CA LEU A 5 2.55 -1.29 13.61
C LEU A 5 1.79 0.04 13.43
N ASN A 6 2.19 1.14 14.08
CA ASN A 6 1.52 2.44 13.96
C ASN A 6 2.22 3.45 13.01
N LEU A 7 3.14 2.97 12.17
CA LEU A 7 3.73 3.79 11.09
C LEU A 7 2.81 3.77 9.87
N THR A 8 1.61 4.32 10.02
CA THR A 8 0.72 4.57 8.87
C THR A 8 0.91 6.01 8.42
N PHE A 9 1.55 6.18 7.25
CA PHE A 9 1.57 7.47 6.58
C PHE A 9 0.12 7.89 6.27
N SER A 10 -0.27 9.07 6.71
CA SER A 10 -1.61 9.62 6.46
C SER A 10 -1.58 10.59 5.29
N TRP A 11 -2.18 10.18 4.18
CA TRP A 11 -2.38 11.03 3.01
C TRP A 11 -3.25 12.25 3.30
N ASP A 12 -4.25 12.09 4.18
CA ASP A 12 -5.11 13.19 4.64
C ASP A 12 -4.31 14.28 5.36
N GLY A 13 -3.41 13.88 6.26
CA GLY A 13 -2.51 14.79 6.96
C GLY A 13 -1.49 15.47 6.04
N TYR A 14 -0.87 14.71 5.13
CA TYR A 14 0.07 15.27 4.15
C TYR A 14 -0.57 16.34 3.26
N PHE A 15 -1.73 16.03 2.66
CA PHE A 15 -2.41 16.98 1.77
C PHE A 15 -3.01 18.18 2.53
N GLY A 16 -3.39 18.00 3.81
CA GLY A 16 -3.77 19.12 4.67
C GLY A 16 -2.64 20.12 4.89
N VAL A 17 -1.39 19.66 4.99
CA VAL A 17 -0.20 20.54 5.09
C VAL A 17 0.15 21.17 3.75
N VAL A 18 0.09 20.41 2.64
CA VAL A 18 0.48 20.89 1.30
C VAL A 18 -0.50 21.92 0.74
N PHE A 19 -1.80 21.69 0.86
CA PHE A 19 -2.81 22.58 0.29
C PHE A 19 -3.28 23.68 1.26
N GLY A 20 -2.83 23.63 2.51
CA GLY A 20 -3.29 24.49 3.60
C GLY A 20 -4.74 24.20 3.99
N THR A 21 -5.22 24.77 5.10
CA THR A 21 -6.60 24.61 5.58
C THR A 21 -7.47 25.84 5.36
N GLY A 22 -6.89 26.92 4.81
CA GLY A 22 -7.48 28.26 4.83
C GLY A 22 -8.27 28.70 3.58
N SER A 23 -8.10 28.06 2.42
CA SER A 23 -8.81 28.44 1.19
C SER A 23 -10.01 27.52 0.91
N GLU A 24 -11.06 28.04 0.28
CA GLU A 24 -12.23 27.25 -0.12
C GLU A 24 -11.84 26.07 -1.04
N GLY A 25 -10.86 26.28 -1.92
CA GLY A 25 -10.30 25.23 -2.76
C GLY A 25 -9.60 24.12 -1.96
N ALA A 26 -8.95 24.46 -0.85
CA ALA A 26 -8.31 23.46 0.00
C ALA A 26 -9.30 22.61 0.79
N LYS A 27 -10.45 23.18 1.19
CA LYS A 27 -11.54 22.40 1.82
C LYS A 27 -12.11 21.36 0.86
N ALA A 28 -12.36 21.75 -0.39
CA ALA A 28 -12.82 20.82 -1.43
C ALA A 28 -11.78 19.73 -1.73
N ALA A 29 -10.49 20.08 -1.77
CA ALA A 29 -9.41 19.11 -1.95
C ALA A 29 -9.33 18.11 -0.79
N GLN A 30 -9.44 18.57 0.45
CA GLN A 30 -9.42 17.69 1.63
C GLN A 30 -10.61 16.74 1.67
N GLU A 31 -11.80 17.21 1.31
CA GLU A 31 -12.99 16.36 1.26
C GLU A 31 -12.83 15.27 0.20
N ALA A 32 -12.32 15.60 -0.99
CA ALA A 32 -12.01 14.62 -2.03
C ALA A 32 -10.95 13.61 -1.57
N VAL A 33 -9.86 14.06 -0.95
CA VAL A 33 -8.79 13.20 -0.41
C VAL A 33 -9.34 12.23 0.64
N LYS A 34 -10.23 12.69 1.53
CA LYS A 34 -10.83 11.84 2.56
C LYS A 34 -11.69 10.73 1.96
N ILE A 35 -12.49 11.05 0.94
CA ILE A 35 -13.33 10.07 0.24
C ILE A 35 -12.44 9.05 -0.48
N ILE A 36 -11.41 9.51 -1.19
CA ILE A 36 -10.47 8.65 -1.93
C ILE A 36 -9.69 7.76 -0.95
N SER A 37 -9.22 8.31 0.16
CA SER A 37 -8.50 7.56 1.21
C SER A 37 -9.38 6.47 1.81
N THR A 38 -10.65 6.78 2.11
CA THR A 38 -11.62 5.79 2.62
C THR A 38 -11.86 4.69 1.60
N ALA A 39 -12.09 5.04 0.34
CA ALA A 39 -12.27 4.07 -0.74
C ALA A 39 -11.02 3.19 -0.93
N LEU A 40 -9.82 3.77 -0.82
CA LEU A 40 -8.56 3.05 -0.94
C LEU A 40 -8.42 1.97 0.14
N TRP A 41 -8.74 2.29 1.40
CA TRP A 41 -8.72 1.30 2.49
C TRP A 41 -9.70 0.16 2.27
N ILE A 42 -10.90 0.45 1.75
CA ILE A 42 -11.89 -0.57 1.40
C ILE A 42 -11.34 -1.49 0.29
N VAL A 43 -10.75 -0.92 -0.77
CA VAL A 43 -10.17 -1.69 -1.88
C VAL A 43 -9.03 -2.57 -1.40
N ILE A 44 -8.11 -2.05 -0.57
CA ILE A 44 -7.01 -2.84 0.01
C ILE A 44 -7.55 -3.98 0.88
N GLY A 45 -8.62 -3.75 1.63
CA GLY A 45 -9.28 -4.80 2.41
C GLY A 45 -9.82 -5.95 1.55
N ILE A 46 -10.50 -5.62 0.46
CA ILE A 46 -11.07 -6.62 -0.47
C ILE A 46 -9.96 -7.36 -1.22
N VAL A 47 -8.96 -6.64 -1.73
CA VAL A 47 -7.82 -7.24 -2.45
C VAL A 47 -7.00 -8.14 -1.53
N GLY A 48 -6.76 -7.72 -0.29
CA GLY A 48 -6.07 -8.52 0.71
C GLY A 48 -6.81 -9.84 0.99
N LEU A 49 -8.13 -9.78 1.16
CA LEU A 49 -8.96 -10.98 1.33
C LEU A 49 -8.88 -11.90 0.11
N ALA A 50 -9.02 -11.36 -1.10
CA ALA A 50 -8.95 -12.12 -2.34
C ALA A 50 -7.59 -12.81 -2.53
N ALA A 51 -6.49 -12.11 -2.18
CA ALA A 51 -5.14 -12.66 -2.25
C ALA A 51 -4.97 -13.88 -1.32
N VAL A 52 -5.51 -13.81 -0.09
CA VAL A 52 -5.47 -14.93 0.85
C VAL A 52 -6.27 -16.12 0.33
N ILE A 53 -7.51 -15.88 -0.11
CA ILE A 53 -8.39 -16.95 -0.61
C ILE A 53 -7.75 -17.66 -1.81
N TYR A 54 -7.25 -16.91 -2.78
CA TYR A 54 -6.64 -17.47 -3.98
C TYR A 54 -5.31 -18.19 -3.67
N GLY A 55 -4.51 -17.67 -2.74
CA GLY A 55 -3.30 -18.31 -2.27
C GLY A 55 -3.56 -19.68 -1.63
N VAL A 56 -4.59 -19.79 -0.79
CA VAL A 56 -5.02 -21.06 -0.18
C VAL A 56 -5.47 -22.06 -1.26
N TYR A 57 -6.28 -21.60 -2.21
CA TYR A 57 -6.77 -22.44 -3.31
C TYR A 57 -5.62 -23.04 -4.14
N LEU A 58 -4.62 -22.22 -4.53
CA LEU A 58 -3.45 -22.70 -5.27
C LEU A 58 -2.59 -23.66 -4.44
N GLY A 59 -2.41 -23.41 -3.15
CA GLY A 59 -1.67 -24.29 -2.25
C GLY A 59 -2.29 -25.69 -2.17
N ILE A 60 -3.62 -25.77 -2.09
CA ILE A 60 -4.36 -27.04 -2.12
C ILE A 60 -4.18 -27.76 -3.47
N ASN A 61 -4.25 -27.01 -4.58
CA ASN A 61 -4.07 -27.58 -5.92
C ASN A 61 -2.66 -28.19 -6.12
N LEU A 62 -1.63 -27.53 -5.58
CA LEU A 62 -0.26 -28.04 -5.57
C LEU A 62 -0.12 -29.32 -4.73
N ALA A 63 -0.74 -29.37 -3.55
CA ALA A 63 -0.68 -30.52 -2.65
C ALA A 63 -1.38 -31.76 -3.22
N ARG A 64 -2.42 -31.56 -4.04
CA ARG A 64 -3.18 -32.65 -4.68
C ARG A 64 -2.61 -33.13 -6.01
N ALA A 65 -1.76 -32.36 -6.67
CA ALA A 65 -1.20 -32.74 -7.96
C ALA A 65 -0.19 -33.90 -7.80
N THR A 66 -0.56 -35.08 -8.27
CA THR A 66 0.31 -36.29 -8.28
C THR A 66 0.95 -36.55 -9.65
N GLU A 67 0.34 -36.08 -10.73
CA GLU A 67 0.89 -36.16 -12.10
C GLU A 67 1.95 -35.08 -12.36
N GLN A 68 3.12 -35.46 -12.90
CA GLN A 68 4.27 -34.55 -13.08
C GLN A 68 3.92 -33.27 -13.86
N GLY A 69 3.15 -33.36 -14.96
CA GLY A 69 2.76 -32.19 -15.75
C GLY A 69 1.89 -31.19 -14.98
N LYS A 70 0.90 -31.69 -14.22
CA LYS A 70 0.00 -30.84 -13.41
C LYS A 70 0.73 -30.22 -12.22
N ARG A 71 1.78 -30.87 -11.69
CA ARG A 71 2.63 -30.32 -10.62
C ARG A 71 3.44 -29.13 -11.10
N ASP A 72 4.01 -29.19 -12.29
CA ASP A 72 4.88 -28.12 -12.79
C ASP A 72 4.08 -26.88 -13.22
N GLU A 73 2.89 -27.08 -13.78
CA GLU A 73 1.96 -25.98 -14.06
C GLU A 73 1.46 -25.31 -12.77
N ALA A 74 1.04 -26.10 -11.77
CA ALA A 74 0.60 -25.56 -10.48
C ALA A 74 1.72 -24.80 -9.75
N LYS A 75 2.97 -25.28 -9.81
CA LYS A 75 4.14 -24.58 -9.26
C LYS A 75 4.37 -23.23 -9.93
N LYS A 76 4.31 -23.18 -11.26
CA LYS A 76 4.51 -21.93 -12.02
C LYS A 76 3.47 -20.88 -11.64
N HIS A 77 2.19 -21.29 -11.55
CA HIS A 77 1.12 -20.40 -11.10
C HIS A 77 1.34 -19.91 -9.66
N LEU A 78 1.77 -20.79 -8.75
CA LEU A 78 2.02 -20.45 -7.36
C LEU A 78 3.17 -19.44 -7.21
N ILE A 79 4.25 -19.63 -7.95
CA ILE A 79 5.37 -18.68 -7.98
C ILE A 79 4.92 -17.31 -8.47
N THR A 80 4.15 -17.25 -9.56
CA THR A 80 3.62 -15.97 -10.08
C THR A 80 2.76 -15.24 -9.05
N VAL A 81 1.89 -15.97 -8.33
CA VAL A 81 1.06 -15.37 -7.27
C VAL A 81 1.92 -14.85 -6.13
N ILE A 82 2.88 -15.63 -5.64
CA ILE A 82 3.80 -15.17 -4.60
C ILE A 82 4.55 -13.90 -5.03
N ILE A 83 5.07 -13.88 -6.27
CA ILE A 83 5.77 -12.70 -6.80
C ILE A 83 4.83 -11.49 -6.83
N SER A 84 3.57 -11.66 -7.27
CA SER A 84 2.61 -10.54 -7.29
C SER A 84 2.30 -9.99 -5.89
N VAL A 85 2.19 -10.85 -4.88
CA VAL A 85 1.98 -10.44 -3.49
C VAL A 85 3.21 -9.72 -2.97
N VAL A 86 4.41 -10.25 -3.23
CA VAL A 86 5.67 -9.60 -2.83
C VAL A 86 5.83 -8.24 -3.49
N VAL A 87 5.58 -8.11 -4.79
CA VAL A 87 5.64 -6.84 -5.51
C VAL A 87 4.62 -5.83 -4.95
N THR A 88 3.39 -6.28 -4.65
CA THR A 88 2.37 -5.43 -4.02
C THR A 88 2.82 -4.96 -2.65
N LEU A 89 3.39 -5.83 -1.82
CA LEU A 89 3.94 -5.45 -0.51
C LEU A 89 5.09 -4.46 -0.62
N VAL A 90 6.01 -4.66 -1.58
CA VAL A 90 7.11 -3.73 -1.84
C VAL A 90 6.58 -2.36 -2.26
N LEU A 91 5.58 -2.31 -3.14
CA LEU A 91 4.90 -1.07 -3.53
C LEU A 91 4.28 -0.38 -2.30
N VAL A 92 3.51 -1.11 -1.49
CA VAL A 92 2.91 -0.57 -0.27
C VAL A 92 3.97 0.01 0.66
N ILE A 93 5.06 -0.71 0.91
CA ILE A 93 6.19 -0.24 1.73
C ILE A 93 6.83 1.02 1.13
N PHE A 94 7.03 1.06 -0.19
CA PHE A 94 7.57 2.22 -0.89
C PHE A 94 6.72 3.47 -0.64
N PHE A 95 5.39 3.35 -0.80
CA PHE A 95 4.47 4.48 -0.57
C PHE A 95 4.36 4.87 0.91
N LEU A 96 4.44 3.91 1.84
CA LEU A 96 4.31 4.20 3.28
C LEU A 96 5.59 4.72 3.95
N TYR A 97 6.78 4.35 3.46
CA TYR A 97 8.04 4.67 4.14
C TYR A 97 8.97 5.52 3.30
N LEU A 98 9.19 5.14 2.04
CA LEU A 98 10.17 5.82 1.20
C LEU A 98 9.65 7.18 0.71
N LEU A 99 8.39 7.22 0.28
CA LEU A 99 7.75 8.43 -0.21
C LEU A 99 7.69 9.53 0.88
N PRO A 100 7.22 9.29 2.11
CA PRO A 100 7.33 10.31 3.16
C PRO A 100 8.77 10.66 3.54
N GLY A 101 9.72 9.72 3.47
CA GLY A 101 11.14 10.00 3.65
C GLY A 101 11.67 11.00 2.62
N ILE A 102 11.28 10.84 1.35
CA ILE A 102 11.64 11.76 0.27
C ILE A 102 10.92 13.10 0.45
N LEU A 103 9.61 13.10 0.69
CA LEU A 103 8.81 14.33 0.81
C LEU A 103 9.22 15.19 2.02
N SER A 104 9.55 14.55 3.15
CA SER A 104 10.05 15.27 4.32
C SER A 104 11.41 15.93 4.06
N ALA A 105 12.31 15.25 3.33
CA ALA A 105 13.58 15.83 2.91
C ALA A 105 13.40 17.04 1.97
N PHE A 106 12.42 17.01 1.06
CA PHE A 106 12.11 18.15 0.20
C PHE A 106 11.49 19.33 0.98
N HIS A 107 10.71 19.07 2.03
CA HIS A 107 10.13 20.14 2.86
C HIS A 107 11.17 20.79 3.79
N SER A 108 12.17 20.04 4.27
CA SER A 108 13.26 20.58 5.11
C SER A 108 14.32 21.36 4.32
N VAL A 109 14.37 21.23 2.99
CA VAL A 109 15.27 22.02 2.13
C VAL A 109 14.79 23.48 1.94
N ASN A 110 13.53 23.79 2.27
CA ASN A 110 12.92 25.12 2.06
C ASN A 110 12.82 25.99 3.33
N LEU A 111 13.47 25.64 4.43
CA LEU A 111 13.62 26.57 5.54
C LEU A 111 14.91 27.38 5.32
N PRO A 112 14.86 28.71 5.10
CA PRO A 112 16.04 29.52 5.35
C PRO A 112 16.43 29.29 6.81
N GLU A 113 17.69 28.85 7.02
CA GLU A 113 18.35 29.04 8.30
C GLU A 113 18.19 30.52 8.65
N ASN A 114 17.32 30.83 9.60
CA ASN A 114 17.35 32.09 10.30
C ASN A 114 17.95 31.79 11.68
N PRO A 115 18.93 32.58 12.12
CA PRO A 115 19.89 32.21 13.16
C PRO A 115 19.27 32.09 14.55
#